data_AF-A0A535RZC5-F1
#
_entry.id   AF-A0A535RZC5-F1
#
_cell.length_a   1.000
_cell.length_b   1.000
_cell.length_c   1.000
_cell.angle_alpha   90.00
_cell.angle_beta   90.00
_cell.angle_gamma   90.00
#
_symmetry.space_group_name_H-M   'P 1'
#
loop_
_entity.id
_entity.type
_entity.pdbx_description
1 polymer ?
#
loop_
_entity_poly.entity_id
_entity_poly.type
_entity_poly.pdbx_seq_one_letter_code
_entity_poly.pdbx_strand_id
1 'polypeptide(L)'
;MATASTNLKMEKIRQSVHESYAELVQLIDGPLTALNPEKLYLPPAENEWTIMQNLSHIVEFMPYWAGEIEKLVTAPGQNFGRTMQHEGRMRAVNEHGRDSLAQIKEALPGSYVCLEDVLGRL
;
A
#
# COMPACT_ATOMS: atom_id res chain seq x y z
N MET A 1 -6.65 -27.41 24.75
CA MET A 1 -6.07 -26.51 23.75
C MET A 1 -7.11 -26.31 22.66
N ALA A 2 -7.79 -25.16 22.65
CA ALA A 2 -8.75 -24.85 21.60
C ALA A 2 -7.95 -24.46 20.36
N THR A 3 -8.04 -25.26 19.30
CA THR A 3 -7.54 -24.87 17.98
C THR A 3 -8.29 -23.61 17.56
N ALA A 4 -7.56 -22.52 17.31
CA ALA A 4 -8.14 -21.32 16.72
C ALA A 4 -8.90 -21.73 15.45
N SER A 5 -10.21 -21.47 15.42
CA SER A 5 -11.02 -21.67 14.22
C SER A 5 -10.48 -20.74 13.14
N THR A 6 -9.82 -21.27 12.12
CA THR A 6 -9.30 -20.50 10.99
C THR A 6 -10.44 -19.72 10.33
N ASN A 7 -10.35 -18.39 10.33
CA ASN A 7 -11.29 -17.53 9.63
C ASN A 7 -10.99 -17.58 8.12
N LEU A 8 -11.68 -18.48 7.40
CA LEU A 8 -11.44 -18.69 5.96
C LEU A 8 -11.59 -17.42 5.13
N LYS A 9 -12.41 -16.45 5.55
CA LYS A 9 -12.51 -15.15 4.86
C LYS A 9 -11.24 -14.32 5.06
N MET A 10 -10.70 -14.30 6.27
CA MET A 10 -9.46 -13.60 6.57
C MET A 10 -8.28 -14.18 5.79
N GLU A 11 -8.17 -15.52 5.74
CA GLU A 11 -7.10 -16.17 4.96
C GLU A 11 -7.18 -15.84 3.47
N LYS A 12 -8.39 -15.75 2.90
CA LYS A 12 -8.56 -15.32 1.51
C LYS A 12 -8.16 -13.86 1.29
N ILE A 13 -8.44 -12.97 2.25
CA ILE A 13 -8.03 -11.56 2.17
C ILE A 13 -6.51 -11.46 2.22
N ARG A 14 -5.86 -12.13 3.18
CA ARG A 14 -4.40 -12.15 3.31
C ARG A 14 -3.72 -12.73 2.07
N GLN A 15 -4.25 -13.84 1.55
CA GLN A 15 -3.77 -14.43 0.30
C GLN A 15 -3.88 -13.44 -0.87
N SER A 16 -5.02 -12.74 -1.01
CA SER A 16 -5.20 -11.74 -2.06
C SER A 16 -4.23 -10.56 -1.91
N VAL A 17 -3.98 -10.08 -0.69
CA VAL A 17 -3.01 -9.01 -0.42
C VAL A 17 -1.60 -9.47 -0.80
N HIS A 18 -1.23 -10.70 -0.41
CA HIS A 18 0.07 -11.28 -0.75
C HIS A 18 0.29 -11.42 -2.26
N GLU A 19 -0.73 -11.89 -2.99
CA GLU A 19 -0.70 -12.02 -4.44
C GLU A 19 -0.53 -10.65 -5.11
N SER A 20 -1.34 -9.66 -4.73
CA SER A 20 -1.21 -8.30 -5.27
C SER A 20 0.14 -7.65 -4.93
N TYR A 21 0.70 -7.94 -3.75
CA TYR A 21 2.03 -7.48 -3.39
C TYR A 21 3.11 -8.12 -4.26
N ALA A 22 3.04 -9.44 -4.47
CA ALA A 22 3.98 -10.17 -5.31
C ALA A 22 3.95 -9.66 -6.77
N GLU A 23 2.77 -9.39 -7.33
CA GLU A 23 2.62 -8.79 -8.65
C GLU A 23 3.26 -7.39 -8.72
N LEU A 24 3.06 -6.56 -7.69
CA LEU A 24 3.68 -5.24 -7.62
C LEU A 24 5.22 -5.34 -7.55
N VAL A 25 5.75 -6.27 -6.77
CA VAL A 25 7.20 -6.51 -6.70
C VAL A 25 7.74 -6.96 -8.07
N GLN A 26 7.04 -7.86 -8.77
CA GLN A 26 7.43 -8.27 -10.12
C GLN A 26 7.42 -7.09 -11.12
N LEU A 27 6.42 -6.21 -11.03
CA LEU A 27 6.35 -5.00 -11.85
C LEU A 27 7.55 -4.07 -11.59
N ILE A 28 7.90 -3.90 -10.31
CA ILE A 28 9.00 -3.06 -9.85
C ILE A 28 10.35 -3.62 -10.28
N ASP A 29 10.59 -4.91 -10.07
CA ASP A 29 11.87 -5.58 -10.34
C ASP A 29 12.08 -5.89 -11.83
N GLY A 30 11.01 -5.99 -12.61
CA GLY A 30 11.07 -6.19 -14.05
C GLY A 30 10.84 -4.89 -14.83
N PRO A 31 9.61 -4.66 -15.35
CA PRO A 31 9.33 -3.59 -16.30
C PRO A 31 9.76 -2.18 -15.83
N LEU A 32 9.57 -1.83 -14.55
CA LEU A 32 9.92 -0.50 -14.06
C LEU A 32 11.43 -0.30 -13.92
N THR A 33 12.17 -1.33 -13.51
CA THR A 33 13.64 -1.30 -13.45
C THR A 33 14.25 -1.21 -14.86
N ALA A 34 13.60 -1.79 -15.88
CA ALA A 34 14.06 -1.76 -17.27
C ALA A 34 13.64 -0.50 -18.05
N LEU A 35 12.79 0.35 -17.47
CA LEU A 35 12.30 1.56 -18.11
C LEU A 35 13.38 2.65 -18.17
N ASN A 36 13.29 3.56 -19.15
CA ASN A 36 14.05 4.81 -19.07
C ASN A 36 13.69 5.53 -17.75
N PRO A 37 14.66 5.84 -16.86
CA PRO A 37 14.40 6.43 -15.55
C PRO A 37 13.54 7.68 -15.59
N GLU A 38 13.66 8.52 -16.61
CA GLU A 38 12.88 9.75 -16.73
C GLU A 38 11.37 9.48 -16.78
N LYS A 39 10.96 8.36 -17.40
CA LYS A 39 9.54 7.99 -17.52
C LYS A 39 8.89 7.67 -16.18
N LEU A 40 9.67 7.32 -15.15
CA LEU A 40 9.13 7.08 -13.80
C LEU A 40 8.54 8.36 -13.19
N TYR A 41 9.00 9.53 -13.65
CA TYR A 41 8.66 10.84 -13.11
C TYR A 41 7.85 11.71 -14.09
N LEU A 42 7.40 11.15 -15.21
CA LEU A 42 6.55 11.84 -16.17
C LEU A 42 5.09 11.41 -15.99
N PRO A 43 4.14 12.36 -15.93
CA PRO A 43 2.73 12.02 -15.90
C PRO A 43 2.31 11.54 -17.30
N PRO A 44 1.51 10.47 -17.41
CA PRO A 44 1.03 9.97 -18.69
C PRO A 44 0.00 10.90 -19.37
N ALA A 45 -0.71 11.72 -18.59
CA ALA A 45 -1.68 12.70 -19.06
C ALA A 45 -1.83 13.87 -18.07
N GLU A 46 -2.59 14.89 -18.46
CA GLU A 46 -2.93 16.01 -17.58
C GLU A 46 -3.71 15.50 -16.35
N ASN A 47 -3.34 15.98 -15.16
CA ASN A 47 -3.95 15.60 -13.88
C ASN A 47 -3.78 14.14 -13.46
N GLU A 48 -2.94 13.35 -14.14
CA GLU A 48 -2.55 12.01 -13.71
C GLU A 48 -1.24 12.02 -12.93
N TRP A 49 -1.12 11.10 -11.98
CA TRP A 49 0.09 10.92 -11.20
C TRP A 49 1.16 10.16 -11.99
N THR A 50 2.42 10.50 -11.73
CA THR A 50 3.58 9.74 -12.23
C THR A 50 3.61 8.34 -11.62
N ILE A 51 4.44 7.45 -12.17
CA ILE A 51 4.67 6.12 -11.58
C ILE A 51 5.18 6.27 -10.14
N MET A 52 6.14 7.15 -9.91
CA MET A 52 6.71 7.35 -8.56
C MET A 52 5.73 7.96 -7.57
N GLN A 53 4.83 8.84 -8.01
CA GLN A 53 3.74 9.35 -7.17
C GLN A 53 2.76 8.25 -6.77
N ASN A 54 2.41 7.35 -7.70
CA ASN A 54 1.57 6.19 -7.40
C ASN A 54 2.26 5.22 -6.43
N LEU A 55 3.54 4.91 -6.65
CA LEU A 55 4.31 4.04 -5.75
C LEU A 55 4.42 4.63 -4.35
N SER A 56 4.66 5.93 -4.24
CA SER A 56 4.68 6.64 -2.94
C SER A 56 3.33 6.58 -2.23
N HIS A 57 2.24 6.72 -2.98
CA HIS A 57 0.91 6.55 -2.42
C HIS A 57 0.69 5.13 -1.91
N ILE A 58 1.10 4.09 -2.67
CA ILE A 58 0.95 2.69 -2.24
C ILE A 58 1.72 2.42 -0.94
N VAL A 59 2.94 2.93 -0.81
CA VAL A 59 3.73 2.81 0.42
C VAL A 59 3.00 3.41 1.63
N GLU A 60 2.32 4.54 1.47
CA GLU A 60 1.53 5.15 2.55
C GLU A 60 0.15 4.49 2.74
N PHE A 61 -0.40 3.88 1.69
CA PHE A 61 -1.76 3.36 1.68
C PHE A 61 -1.97 2.21 2.66
N MET A 62 -1.04 1.25 2.72
CA MET A 62 -1.23 0.05 3.54
C MET A 62 -1.24 0.37 5.05
N PRO A 63 -0.29 1.17 5.61
CA PRO A 63 -0.35 1.57 7.02
C PRO A 63 -1.60 2.39 7.37
N TYR A 64 -2.05 3.26 6.45
CA TYR A 64 -3.28 4.02 6.67
C TYR A 64 -4.49 3.08 6.88
N TRP A 65 -4.68 2.12 5.98
CA TRP A 65 -5.82 1.20 6.07
C TRP A 65 -5.68 0.18 7.19
N ALA A 66 -4.45 -0.23 7.53
CA ALA A 66 -4.18 -1.02 8.73
C ALA A 66 -4.72 -0.31 9.98
N GLY A 67 -4.42 0.99 10.13
CA GLY A 67 -4.95 1.81 11.22
C GLY A 67 -6.48 1.98 11.20
N GLU A 68 -7.09 2.12 10.01
CA GLU A 68 -8.55 2.20 9.90
C GLU A 68 -9.24 0.88 10.30
N ILE A 69 -8.65 -0.25 9.95
CA ILE A 69 -9.15 -1.57 10.36
C ILE A 69 -9.07 -1.71 11.88
N GLU A 70 -7.95 -1.36 12.52
CA GLU A 70 -7.81 -1.42 13.98
C GLU A 70 -8.85 -0.54 14.69
N LYS A 71 -9.12 0.67 14.17
CA LYS A 71 -10.17 1.55 14.70
C LYS A 71 -11.54 0.89 14.65
N LEU A 72 -11.90 0.29 13.51
CA LEU A 72 -13.20 -0.35 13.32
C LEU A 72 -13.39 -1.61 14.19
N VAL A 73 -12.32 -2.39 14.39
CA VAL A 73 -12.34 -3.56 15.27
C VAL A 73 -12.51 -3.13 16.72
N THR A 74 -11.84 -2.04 17.12
CA THR A 74 -11.92 -1.51 18.49
C THR A 74 -13.26 -0.85 18.78
N ALA A 75 -13.82 -0.14 17.80
CA ALA A 75 -15.08 0.60 17.94
C ALA A 75 -15.97 0.42 16.70
N PRO A 76 -16.71 -0.69 16.61
CA PRO A 76 -17.60 -0.96 15.49
C PRO A 76 -18.66 0.15 15.33
N GLY A 77 -18.92 0.54 14.09
CA GLY A 77 -19.93 1.56 13.74
C GLY A 77 -19.41 3.00 13.68
N GLN A 78 -18.11 3.24 13.91
CA GLN A 78 -17.49 4.54 13.63
C GLN A 78 -17.30 4.76 12.12
N ASN A 79 -17.25 6.03 11.72
CA ASN A 79 -16.87 6.41 10.35
C ASN A 79 -15.39 6.05 10.10
N PHE A 80 -15.10 5.64 8.87
CA PHE A 80 -13.75 5.29 8.43
C PHE A 80 -13.49 5.79 7.01
N GLY A 81 -12.22 5.80 6.62
CA GLY A 81 -11.78 6.22 5.30
C GLY A 81 -11.50 7.72 5.20
N ARG A 82 -11.11 8.13 4.00
CA ARG A 82 -10.66 9.49 3.70
C ARG A 82 -10.98 9.90 2.28
N THR A 83 -10.98 11.21 2.02
CA THR A 83 -11.14 11.75 0.67
C THR A 83 -9.83 11.75 -0.11
N MET A 84 -9.91 11.98 -1.41
CA MET A 84 -8.73 12.15 -2.26
C MET A 84 -7.84 13.33 -1.82
N GLN A 85 -8.41 14.34 -1.15
CA GLN A 85 -7.69 15.54 -0.70
C GLN A 85 -7.13 15.38 0.72
N HIS A 86 -7.22 14.20 1.32
CA HIS A 86 -6.71 13.97 2.66
C HIS A 86 -5.23 14.30 2.78
N GLU A 87 -4.86 15.06 3.81
CA GLU A 87 -3.52 15.60 3.97
C GLU A 87 -2.42 14.53 4.01
N GLY A 88 -2.66 13.38 4.67
CA GLY A 88 -1.70 12.28 4.71
C GLY A 88 -1.38 11.71 3.32
N ARG A 89 -2.40 11.57 2.47
CA ARG A 89 -2.26 11.09 1.08
C ARG A 89 -1.44 12.09 0.27
N MET A 90 -1.78 13.37 0.36
CA MET A 90 -1.10 14.41 -0.41
C MET A 90 0.33 14.64 0.07
N ARG A 91 0.58 14.55 1.38
CA ARG A 91 1.92 14.66 1.97
C ARG A 91 2.85 13.57 1.45
N ALA A 92 2.41 12.30 1.47
CA ALA A 92 3.22 11.20 0.96
C ALA A 92 3.59 11.37 -0.51
N VAL A 93 2.63 11.79 -1.34
CA VAL A 93 2.88 12.06 -2.77
C VAL A 93 3.83 13.24 -2.98
N ASN A 94 3.70 14.30 -2.18
CA ASN A 94 4.53 15.50 -2.32
C ASN A 94 5.96 15.28 -1.81
N GLU A 95 6.13 14.54 -0.72
CA GLU A 95 7.43 14.30 -0.07
C GLU A 95 8.19 13.17 -0.77
N HIS A 96 7.52 12.09 -1.15
CA HIS A 96 8.16 10.87 -1.66
C HIS A 96 7.96 10.63 -3.15
N GLY A 97 7.08 11.38 -3.83
CA GLY A 97 6.81 11.19 -5.27
C GLY A 97 8.00 11.42 -6.21
N ARG A 98 9.14 11.89 -5.67
CA ARG A 98 10.43 12.05 -6.36
C ARG A 98 11.55 11.19 -5.80
N ASP A 99 11.26 10.29 -4.87
CA ASP A 99 12.22 9.30 -4.40
C ASP A 99 12.67 8.39 -5.55
N SER A 100 13.80 7.72 -5.35
CA SER A 100 14.28 6.70 -6.28
C SER A 100 13.45 5.42 -6.18
N LEU A 101 13.43 4.64 -7.26
CA LEU A 101 12.84 3.30 -7.25
C LEU A 101 13.48 2.39 -6.17
N ALA A 102 14.77 2.59 -5.86
CA ALA A 102 15.45 1.86 -4.80
C ALA A 102 14.89 2.17 -3.40
N GLN A 103 14.61 3.45 -3.11
CA GLN A 103 13.96 3.86 -1.85
C GLN A 103 12.55 3.27 -1.74
N ILE A 104 11.79 3.21 -2.83
CA ILE A 104 10.49 2.52 -2.84
C ILE A 104 10.65 1.04 -2.52
N LYS A 105 11.62 0.34 -3.14
CA LYS A 105 11.88 -1.09 -2.87
C LYS A 105 12.21 -1.34 -1.40
N GLU A 106 12.89 -0.39 -0.75
CA GLU A 106 13.21 -0.48 0.68
C GLU A 106 11.99 -0.23 1.58
N ALA A 107 11.14 0.73 1.23
CA ALA A 107 9.99 1.11 2.06
C ALA A 107 8.77 0.18 1.92
N LEU A 108 8.55 -0.38 0.72
CA LEU A 108 7.35 -1.14 0.39
C LEU A 108 7.13 -2.38 1.28
N PRO A 109 8.16 -3.20 1.63
CA PRO A 109 7.96 -4.34 2.53
C PRO A 109 7.36 -3.93 3.89
N GLY A 110 7.84 -2.84 4.49
CA GLY A 110 7.35 -2.36 5.78
C GLY A 110 5.88 -1.91 5.72
N SER A 111 5.48 -1.32 4.59
CA SER A 111 4.09 -0.94 4.31
C SER A 111 3.14 -2.15 4.38
N TYR A 112 3.49 -3.24 3.70
CA TYR A 112 2.67 -4.45 3.66
C TYR A 112 2.73 -5.26 4.96
N VAL A 113 3.89 -5.32 5.63
CA VAL A 113 4.02 -5.95 6.96
C VAL A 113 3.06 -5.30 7.96
N CYS A 114 2.92 -3.97 7.95
CA CYS A 114 1.98 -3.28 8.83
C CYS A 114 0.52 -3.76 8.65
N LEU A 115 0.08 -3.96 7.40
CA LEU A 115 -1.25 -4.48 7.11
C LEU A 115 -1.38 -5.96 7.50
N GLU A 116 -0.40 -6.79 7.16
CA GLU A 116 -0.39 -8.21 7.53
C GLU A 116 -0.44 -8.43 9.05
N ASP A 117 0.27 -7.61 9.83
CA ASP A 117 0.26 -7.67 11.29
C ASP A 117 -1.14 -7.36 11.87
N VAL A 118 -1.89 -6.46 11.25
CA VAL A 118 -3.29 -6.20 11.63
C VAL A 118 -4.18 -7.37 11.24
N LEU A 119 -4.11 -7.82 9.98
CA LEU A 119 -4.97 -8.89 9.48
C LEU A 119 -4.72 -10.23 10.20
N GLY A 120 -3.47 -10.54 10.55
CA GLY A 120 -3.10 -11.77 11.26
C GLY A 120 -3.60 -11.83 12.71
N ARG A 121 -4.08 -10.71 13.27
CA ARG A 121 -4.70 -10.64 14.60
C ARG A 121 -6.22 -10.81 14.59
N LEU A 122 -6.85 -10.87 13.41
CA LEU A 122 -8.31 -10.93 13.21
C LEU A 122 -8.79 -12.32 12.77
#